data_AF-A0A1F4BN03-F1
#
_entry.id   AF-A0A1F4BN03-F1
#
_cell.length_a   1.000
_cell.length_b   1.000
_cell.length_c   1.000
_cell.angle_alpha   90.00
_cell.angle_beta   90.00
_cell.angle_gamma   90.00
#
_symmetry.space_group_name_H-M   'P 1'
#
loop_
_entity.id
_entity.type
_entity.pdbx_description
1 polymer ?
#
loop_
_entity_poly.entity_id
_entity_poly.type
_entity_poly.pdbx_seq_one_letter_code
_entity_poly.pdbx_strand_id
1 'polypeptide(L)'
;MRSTFRTTLIATVLAALAPSAAFAQAFPGKVVRIVIPFSLGGSNDLTARVLLPHLSERWKQQVIVDPHVGAASTVGATYVARSAPPMAEAAPGFEAIAWFGMFVPRGTPPAVVRKIRDDIADILKTPAVIKGMHGIGGDPSGMPTEEFAKMVRSEIEKWSRVAKAAGFKPQ
;
A
#
# COMPACT_ATOMS: atom_id res chain seq x y z
N MET A 1 41.94 -67.00 -29.67
CA MET A 1 40.62 -66.45 -30.00
C MET A 1 39.71 -66.65 -28.79
N ARG A 2 39.23 -65.52 -28.23
CA ARG A 2 38.26 -65.35 -27.13
C ARG A 2 38.66 -65.92 -25.77
N SER A 3 39.24 -65.03 -24.95
CA SER A 3 39.68 -65.27 -23.58
C SER A 3 38.64 -64.76 -22.58
N THR A 4 38.55 -65.47 -21.44
CA THR A 4 38.39 -64.98 -20.05
C THR A 4 37.12 -64.16 -19.68
N PHE A 5 36.55 -64.14 -18.47
CA PHE A 5 36.71 -64.80 -17.17
C PHE A 5 35.40 -64.54 -16.39
N ARG A 6 35.10 -65.40 -15.39
CA ARG A 6 34.04 -65.20 -14.39
C ARG A 6 34.39 -64.06 -13.41
N THR A 7 33.38 -63.62 -12.65
CA THR A 7 33.45 -63.20 -11.22
C THR A 7 33.24 -61.69 -10.93
N THR A 8 32.02 -61.39 -10.41
CA THR A 8 31.69 -60.58 -9.21
C THR A 8 32.17 -59.12 -9.10
N LEU A 9 31.24 -58.17 -8.94
CA LEU A 9 31.01 -57.45 -7.67
C LEU A 9 29.94 -56.36 -7.83
N ILE A 10 28.93 -56.40 -6.96
CA ILE A 10 28.11 -55.25 -6.57
C ILE A 10 29.08 -54.21 -5.98
N ALA A 11 29.19 -53.04 -6.61
CA ALA A 11 29.96 -51.92 -6.10
C ALA A 11 29.21 -50.61 -6.31
N THR A 12 28.49 -50.24 -5.24
CA THR A 12 28.40 -48.88 -4.70
C THR A 12 27.65 -47.83 -5.52
N VAL A 13 26.35 -47.72 -5.24
CA VAL A 13 25.60 -46.45 -5.28
C VAL A 13 26.22 -45.51 -4.26
N LEU A 14 27.26 -44.76 -4.65
CA LEU A 14 27.81 -43.66 -3.86
C LEU A 14 28.57 -42.68 -4.78
N ALA A 15 27.83 -42.06 -5.71
CA ALA A 15 28.32 -40.89 -6.42
C ALA A 15 27.48 -39.68 -5.99
N ALA A 16 27.95 -39.08 -4.89
CA ALA A 16 27.78 -37.69 -4.52
C ALA A 16 26.35 -37.16 -4.37
N LEU A 17 25.87 -37.17 -3.13
CA LEU A 17 25.33 -35.94 -2.56
C LEU A 17 26.39 -34.85 -2.75
N ALA A 18 26.40 -34.17 -3.90
CA ALA A 18 26.90 -32.82 -3.93
C ALA A 18 26.01 -32.03 -2.97
N PRO A 19 26.56 -31.33 -1.97
CA PRO A 19 25.77 -30.30 -1.32
C PRO A 19 25.36 -29.38 -2.45
N SER A 20 24.06 -29.30 -2.75
CA SER A 20 23.53 -28.15 -3.44
C SER A 20 23.93 -26.98 -2.56
N ALA A 21 25.06 -26.36 -2.87
CA ALA A 21 25.35 -25.04 -2.42
C ALA A 21 24.13 -24.26 -2.88
N ALA A 22 23.25 -23.94 -1.93
CA ALA A 22 22.31 -22.86 -2.11
C ALA A 22 23.22 -21.66 -2.38
N PHE A 23 23.53 -21.43 -3.66
CA PHE A 23 24.20 -20.23 -4.09
C PHE A 23 23.32 -19.13 -3.57
N ALA A 24 23.81 -18.39 -2.57
CA ALA A 24 23.16 -17.18 -2.13
C ALA A 24 22.89 -16.38 -3.39
N GLN A 25 21.61 -16.26 -3.75
CA GLN A 25 21.22 -15.63 -4.99
C GLN A 25 21.76 -14.20 -4.91
N ALA A 26 22.58 -13.80 -5.90
CA ALA A 26 23.16 -12.46 -5.91
C ALA A 26 22.04 -11.46 -5.64
N PHE A 27 22.14 -10.74 -4.53
CA PHE A 27 21.10 -9.85 -4.08
C PHE A 27 21.38 -8.45 -4.62
N PRO A 28 20.38 -7.76 -5.18
CA PRO A 28 19.09 -8.27 -5.64
C PRO A 28 19.25 -9.15 -6.90
N GLY A 29 18.34 -10.08 -7.14
CA GLY A 29 18.41 -10.92 -8.36
C GLY A 29 17.88 -10.22 -9.62
N LYS A 30 17.31 -9.02 -9.49
CA LYS A 30 16.59 -8.25 -10.51
C LYS A 30 16.66 -6.76 -10.19
N VAL A 31 16.56 -5.90 -11.20
CA VAL A 31 16.43 -4.44 -11.03
C VAL A 31 15.31 -4.11 -10.05
N VAL A 32 15.62 -3.29 -9.05
CA VAL A 32 14.66 -2.91 -8.00
C VAL A 32 13.92 -1.65 -8.44
N ARG A 33 12.58 -1.72 -8.43
CA ARG A 33 11.69 -0.59 -8.76
C ARG A 33 11.04 -0.10 -7.48
N ILE A 34 11.18 1.20 -7.17
CA ILE A 34 10.52 1.84 -6.04
C ILE A 34 9.34 2.65 -6.55
N VAL A 35 8.14 2.26 -6.15
CA VAL A 35 6.90 2.97 -6.48
C VAL A 35 6.77 4.18 -5.57
N ILE A 36 6.68 5.36 -6.17
CA ILE A 36 6.40 6.61 -5.45
C ILE A 36 5.02 7.08 -5.88
N PRO A 37 4.00 7.01 -4.99
CA PRO A 37 2.63 7.34 -5.36
C PRO A 37 2.31 8.85 -5.23
N PHE A 38 3.31 9.67 -4.87
CA PHE A 38 3.18 11.11 -4.63
C PHE A 38 3.71 11.93 -5.81
N SER A 39 3.31 13.20 -5.90
CA SER A 39 3.72 14.13 -6.96
C SER A 39 5.24 14.15 -7.17
N LEU A 40 5.66 14.14 -8.44
CA LEU A 40 7.05 14.34 -8.84
C LEU A 40 7.54 15.70 -8.31
N GLY A 41 8.75 15.74 -7.73
CA GLY A 41 9.29 16.92 -7.06
C GLY A 41 8.74 17.22 -5.66
N GLY A 42 7.78 16.42 -5.15
CA GLY A 42 7.33 16.50 -3.76
C GLY A 42 8.37 15.94 -2.78
N SER A 43 8.16 16.15 -1.48
CA SER A 43 9.09 15.71 -0.42
C SER A 43 9.48 14.23 -0.53
N ASN A 44 8.53 13.35 -0.88
CA ASN A 44 8.76 11.92 -1.02
C ASN A 44 9.62 11.58 -2.26
N ASP A 45 9.41 12.24 -3.39
CA ASP A 45 10.23 12.07 -4.60
C ASP A 45 11.65 12.59 -4.39
N LEU A 46 11.79 13.76 -3.75
CA LEU A 46 13.10 14.33 -3.42
C LEU A 46 13.89 13.43 -2.45
N THR A 47 13.23 12.91 -1.42
CA THR A 47 13.86 11.97 -0.47
C THR A 47 14.32 10.71 -1.19
N ALA A 48 13.49 10.13 -2.07
CA ALA A 48 13.88 8.94 -2.82
C ALA A 48 15.08 9.21 -3.75
N ARG A 49 15.13 10.36 -4.43
CA ARG A 49 16.24 10.73 -5.31
C ARG A 49 17.57 10.87 -4.58
N VAL A 50 17.56 11.24 -3.31
CA VAL A 50 18.76 11.27 -2.46
C VAL A 50 19.21 9.85 -2.08
N LEU A 51 18.27 8.95 -1.77
CA LEU A 51 18.58 7.62 -1.27
C LEU A 51 18.95 6.61 -2.36
N LEU A 52 18.33 6.72 -3.53
CA LEU A 52 18.44 5.74 -4.63
C LEU A 52 19.88 5.49 -5.11
N PRO A 53 20.73 6.51 -5.33
CA PRO A 53 22.12 6.27 -5.73
C PRO A 53 22.91 5.47 -4.69
N HIS A 54 22.69 5.71 -3.40
CA HIS A 54 23.37 4.99 -2.32
C HIS A 54 22.91 3.54 -2.20
N LEU A 55 21.61 3.29 -2.40
CA LEU A 55 21.09 1.92 -2.50
C LEU A 55 21.70 1.20 -3.70
N SER A 56 21.79 1.89 -4.85
CA SER A 56 22.39 1.32 -6.04
C SER A 56 23.84 0.95 -5.89
N GLU A 57 24.63 1.81 -5.26
CA GLU A 57 26.03 1.57 -4.95
C GLU A 57 26.18 0.37 -4.01
N ARG A 58 25.41 0.35 -2.92
CA ARG A 58 25.50 -0.70 -1.91
C ARG A 58 25.07 -2.07 -2.42
N TRP A 59 24.06 -2.10 -3.30
CA TRP A 59 23.53 -3.32 -3.89
C TRP A 59 24.21 -3.70 -5.20
N LYS A 60 25.12 -2.86 -5.70
CA LYS A 60 25.76 -3.01 -7.01
C LYS A 60 24.74 -3.26 -8.12
N GLN A 61 23.57 -2.64 -8.00
CA GLN A 61 22.44 -2.81 -8.90
C GLN A 61 21.65 -1.52 -9.06
N GLN A 62 21.07 -1.34 -10.25
CA GLN A 62 20.24 -0.17 -10.49
C GLN A 62 18.94 -0.24 -9.69
N VAL A 63 18.64 0.83 -8.95
CA VAL A 63 17.36 1.05 -8.29
C VAL A 63 16.72 2.25 -8.98
N ILE A 64 15.51 2.06 -9.51
CA ILE A 64 14.81 3.08 -10.31
C ILE A 64 13.50 3.51 -9.66
N VAL A 65 13.12 4.77 -9.89
CA VAL A 65 11.79 5.27 -9.55
C VAL A 65 10.79 4.76 -10.58
N ASP A 66 9.66 4.24 -10.10
CA ASP A 66 8.53 3.84 -10.90
C ASP A 66 7.30 4.70 -10.56
N PRO A 67 7.14 5.87 -11.21
CA PRO A 67 6.17 6.87 -10.78
C PRO A 67 4.75 6.41 -11.09
N HIS A 68 3.94 6.24 -10.05
CA HIS A 68 2.52 5.91 -10.15
C HIS A 68 1.71 6.97 -9.41
N VAL A 69 1.79 8.19 -9.93
CA VAL A 69 1.20 9.39 -9.33
C VAL A 69 -0.28 9.50 -9.70
N GLY A 70 -1.11 9.90 -8.73
CA GLY A 70 -2.51 10.23 -8.97
C GLY A 70 -3.40 9.84 -7.80
N ALA A 71 -4.63 10.37 -7.80
CA ALA A 71 -5.68 9.90 -6.91
C ALA A 71 -5.34 9.92 -5.41
N ALA A 72 -4.68 10.98 -4.93
CA ALA A 72 -4.20 11.07 -3.54
C ALA A 72 -3.36 9.83 -3.09
N SER A 73 -2.51 9.30 -3.98
CA SER A 73 -1.70 8.08 -3.82
C SER A 73 -2.40 6.77 -4.12
N THR A 74 -3.71 6.77 -4.40
CA THR A 74 -4.47 5.52 -4.65
C THR A 74 -4.00 4.78 -5.89
N VAL A 75 -3.52 5.48 -6.94
CA VAL A 75 -2.99 4.81 -8.15
C VAL A 75 -1.79 3.93 -7.81
N GLY A 76 -0.78 4.48 -7.16
CA GLY A 76 0.41 3.71 -6.77
C GLY A 76 0.11 2.70 -5.66
N ALA A 77 -0.79 3.00 -4.72
CA ALA A 77 -1.23 2.04 -3.71
C ALA A 77 -1.94 0.84 -4.35
N THR A 78 -2.82 1.06 -5.34
CA THR A 78 -3.51 -0.01 -6.07
C THR A 78 -2.54 -0.83 -6.92
N TYR A 79 -1.57 -0.17 -7.56
CA TYR A 79 -0.51 -0.83 -8.33
C TYR A 79 0.29 -1.80 -7.44
N VAL A 80 0.71 -1.36 -6.25
CA VAL A 80 1.43 -2.19 -5.28
C VAL A 80 0.50 -3.25 -4.65
N ALA A 81 -0.74 -2.91 -4.31
CA ALA A 81 -1.69 -3.85 -3.70
C ALA A 81 -2.03 -5.02 -4.62
N ARG A 82 -2.09 -4.83 -5.94
CA ARG A 82 -2.25 -5.93 -6.92
C ARG A 82 -1.09 -6.94 -6.91
N SER A 83 0.08 -6.53 -6.41
CA SER A 83 1.26 -7.39 -6.27
C SER A 83 1.40 -8.03 -4.88
N ALA A 84 0.48 -7.77 -3.96
CA ALA A 84 0.47 -8.32 -2.60
C ALA A 84 -0.83 -9.10 -2.30
N PRO A 85 -0.85 -9.99 -1.29
CA PRO A 85 -2.09 -10.57 -0.80
C PRO A 85 -3.06 -9.48 -0.33
N PRO A 86 -4.39 -9.66 -0.49
CA PRO A 86 -5.38 -8.73 0.04
C PRO A 86 -5.18 -8.47 1.54
N MET A 87 -5.33 -7.21 1.99
CA MET A 87 -5.17 -6.85 3.41
C MET A 87 -6.12 -7.64 4.33
N ALA A 88 -7.31 -8.02 3.83
CA ALA A 88 -8.25 -8.88 4.56
C ALA A 88 -7.71 -10.28 4.85
N GLU A 89 -6.83 -10.81 3.99
CA GLU A 89 -6.14 -12.09 4.21
C GLU A 89 -4.91 -11.92 5.11
N ALA A 90 -4.16 -10.82 4.93
CA ALA A 90 -2.96 -10.54 5.72
C ALA A 90 -3.26 -10.12 7.18
N ALA A 91 -4.41 -9.49 7.41
CA ALA A 91 -4.84 -9.02 8.73
C ALA A 91 -6.39 -9.09 8.87
N PRO A 92 -6.94 -10.27 9.18
CA PRO A 92 -8.39 -10.44 9.37
C PRO A 92 -8.94 -9.49 10.44
N GLY A 93 -9.98 -8.73 10.09
CA GLY A 93 -10.62 -7.74 11.00
C GLY A 93 -9.93 -6.38 11.08
N PHE A 94 -8.85 -6.16 10.32
CA PHE A 94 -8.23 -4.83 10.22
C PHE A 94 -8.98 -3.96 9.21
N GLU A 95 -9.65 -2.92 9.70
CA GLU A 95 -10.35 -1.93 8.89
C GLU A 95 -9.77 -0.53 9.13
N ALA A 96 -8.92 -0.08 8.20
CA ALA A 96 -8.34 1.26 8.18
C ALA A 96 -8.64 1.92 6.83
N ILE A 97 -9.91 2.25 6.61
CA ILE A 97 -10.35 3.03 5.45
C ILE A 97 -10.24 4.51 5.80
N ALA A 98 -9.48 5.26 5.00
CA ALA A 98 -9.37 6.70 5.14
C ALA A 98 -10.67 7.37 4.64
N TRP A 99 -11.24 8.25 5.46
CA TRP A 99 -12.43 9.03 5.11
C TRP A 99 -12.11 10.53 5.14
N PHE A 100 -12.84 11.28 4.33
CA PHE A 100 -12.77 12.74 4.26
C PHE A 100 -14.15 13.31 4.48
N GLY A 101 -14.25 14.42 5.21
CA GLY A 101 -15.52 15.08 5.46
C GLY A 101 -15.39 16.58 5.60
N MET A 102 -16.51 17.27 5.43
CA MET A 102 -16.59 18.73 5.50
C MET A 102 -17.16 19.17 6.84
N PHE A 103 -16.58 20.26 7.37
CA PHE A 103 -16.96 20.84 8.65
C PHE A 103 -17.24 22.33 8.47
N VAL A 104 -18.12 22.87 9.31
CA VAL A 104 -18.46 24.30 9.35
C VAL A 104 -18.17 24.86 10.75
N PRO A 105 -17.88 26.16 10.90
CA PRO A 105 -17.62 26.76 12.19
C PRO A 105 -18.78 26.62 13.17
N ARG A 106 -18.44 26.55 14.47
CA ARG A 106 -19.43 26.62 15.55
C ARG A 106 -20.19 27.95 15.46
N GLY A 107 -21.52 27.88 15.47
CA GLY A 107 -22.40 29.05 15.36
C GLY A 107 -22.95 29.31 13.96
N THR A 108 -22.55 28.53 12.95
CA THR A 108 -23.16 28.58 11.61
C THR A 108 -24.68 28.38 11.74
N PRO A 109 -25.53 29.27 11.17
CA PRO A 109 -26.98 29.15 11.28
C PRO A 109 -27.49 27.80 10.76
N PRO A 110 -28.43 27.13 11.46
CA PRO A 110 -28.89 25.79 11.07
C PRO A 110 -29.44 25.69 9.64
N ALA A 111 -30.06 26.77 9.14
CA ALA A 111 -30.55 26.83 7.76
C ALA A 111 -29.42 26.77 6.72
N VAL A 112 -28.29 27.43 7.00
CA VAL A 112 -27.11 27.39 6.12
C VAL A 112 -26.48 26.00 6.13
N VAL A 113 -26.36 25.38 7.31
CA VAL A 113 -25.84 24.00 7.43
C VAL A 113 -26.68 23.03 6.61
N ARG A 114 -28.02 23.11 6.72
CA ARG A 114 -28.93 22.27 5.95
C ARG A 114 -28.77 22.48 4.45
N LYS A 115 -28.72 23.74 3.98
CA LYS A 115 -28.56 24.04 2.56
C LYS A 115 -27.26 23.49 2.00
N ILE A 116 -26.14 23.69 2.71
CA ILE A 116 -24.82 23.16 2.32
C ILE A 116 -24.87 21.64 2.22
N ARG A 117 -25.41 20.96 3.25
CA ARG A 117 -25.57 19.50 3.26
C ARG A 117 -26.36 19.01 2.05
N ASP A 118 -27.53 19.59 1.81
CA ASP A 118 -28.44 19.15 0.75
C ASP A 118 -27.80 19.33 -0.63
N ASP A 119 -27.18 20.49 -0.86
CA ASP A 119 -26.49 20.77 -2.12
C ASP A 119 -25.32 19.80 -2.36
N ILE A 120 -24.52 19.51 -1.33
CA ILE A 120 -23.43 18.54 -1.42
C ILE A 120 -23.98 17.15 -1.74
N ALA A 121 -25.03 16.71 -1.05
CA ALA A 121 -25.65 15.42 -1.28
C ALA A 121 -26.15 15.28 -2.72
N ASP A 122 -26.68 16.34 -3.31
CA ASP A 122 -27.13 16.34 -4.71
C ASP A 122 -25.96 16.40 -5.70
N ILE A 123 -24.94 17.21 -5.43
CA ILE A 123 -23.73 17.29 -6.25
C ILE A 123 -23.01 15.93 -6.32
N LEU A 124 -22.94 15.19 -5.21
CA LEU A 124 -22.32 13.87 -5.14
C LEU A 124 -23.03 12.80 -5.98
N LYS A 125 -24.29 13.04 -6.38
CA LYS A 125 -25.04 12.14 -7.29
C LYS A 125 -24.77 12.44 -8.76
N THR A 126 -24.10 13.55 -9.09
CA THR A 126 -23.87 13.93 -10.48
C THR A 126 -22.82 13.02 -11.13
N PRO A 127 -23.03 12.55 -12.38
CA PRO A 127 -22.10 11.61 -13.02
C PRO A 127 -20.67 12.15 -13.13
N ALA A 128 -20.50 13.45 -13.36
CA ALA A 128 -19.19 14.09 -13.45
C ALA A 128 -18.43 14.01 -12.12
N VAL A 129 -19.12 14.23 -10.99
CA VAL A 129 -18.52 14.17 -9.66
C VAL A 129 -18.23 12.73 -9.26
N ILE A 130 -19.15 11.79 -9.47
CA ILE A 130 -18.93 10.36 -9.20
C ILE A 130 -17.69 9.87 -9.96
N LYS A 131 -17.62 10.17 -11.27
CA LYS A 131 -16.47 9.80 -12.10
C LYS A 131 -15.18 10.43 -11.59
N GLY A 132 -15.22 11.71 -11.20
CA GLY A 132 -14.07 12.40 -10.63
C GLY A 132 -13.59 11.77 -9.33
N MET A 133 -14.51 11.45 -8.40
CA MET A 133 -14.21 10.85 -7.11
C MET A 133 -13.64 9.43 -7.26
N HIS A 134 -14.27 8.59 -8.09
CA HIS A 134 -13.73 7.26 -8.40
C HIS A 134 -12.36 7.35 -9.08
N GLY A 135 -12.16 8.34 -9.96
CA GLY A 135 -10.86 8.60 -10.59
C GLY A 135 -9.76 8.97 -9.59
N ILE A 136 -10.13 9.49 -8.41
CA ILE A 136 -9.21 9.74 -7.30
C ILE A 136 -9.27 8.68 -6.18
N GLY A 137 -9.92 7.53 -6.43
CA GLY A 137 -10.00 6.43 -5.47
C GLY A 137 -10.94 6.65 -4.29
N GLY A 138 -11.76 7.70 -4.33
CA GLY A 138 -12.76 8.00 -3.30
C GLY A 138 -14.14 7.48 -3.69
N ASP A 139 -14.91 7.03 -2.71
CA ASP A 139 -16.31 6.64 -2.85
C ASP A 139 -17.22 7.73 -2.21
N PRO A 140 -18.13 8.36 -2.96
CA PRO A 140 -19.02 9.39 -2.44
C PRO A 140 -20.09 8.81 -1.50
N SER A 141 -19.92 8.98 -0.19
CA SER A 141 -20.84 8.46 0.82
C SER A 141 -22.14 9.27 1.00
N GLY A 142 -22.16 10.58 0.73
CA GLY A 142 -23.38 11.42 0.79
C GLY A 142 -24.16 11.39 2.13
N MET A 143 -23.52 10.92 3.20
CA MET A 143 -24.14 10.55 4.46
C MET A 143 -24.83 11.73 5.17
N PRO A 144 -25.98 11.52 5.85
CA PRO A 144 -26.61 12.54 6.68
C PRO A 144 -25.69 13.08 7.78
N THR A 145 -25.84 14.36 8.14
CA THR A 145 -24.97 15.06 9.11
C THR A 145 -24.89 14.37 10.47
N GLU A 146 -26.00 13.82 10.96
CA GLU A 146 -26.13 13.20 12.26
C GLU A 146 -25.41 11.85 12.30
N GLU A 147 -25.47 11.12 11.19
CA GLU A 147 -24.74 9.88 11.00
C GLU A 147 -23.24 10.15 10.82
N PHE A 148 -22.88 11.19 10.05
CA PHE A 148 -21.50 11.65 9.93
C PHE A 148 -20.92 12.05 11.30
N ALA A 149 -21.69 12.77 12.12
CA ALA A 149 -21.27 13.13 13.47
C ALA A 149 -21.09 11.91 14.39
N LYS A 150 -21.89 10.85 14.21
CA LYS A 150 -21.69 9.57 14.93
C LYS A 150 -20.40 8.90 14.48
N MET A 151 -20.16 8.81 13.17
CA MET A 151 -18.94 8.23 12.60
C MET A 151 -17.69 8.97 13.08
N VAL A 152 -17.69 10.31 13.07
CA VAL A 152 -16.56 11.11 13.55
C VAL A 152 -16.27 10.81 15.02
N ARG A 153 -17.29 10.69 15.87
CA ARG A 153 -17.11 10.34 17.29
C ARG A 153 -16.52 8.93 17.45
N SER A 154 -17.03 7.94 16.73
CA SER A 154 -16.50 6.57 16.81
C SER A 154 -15.07 6.48 16.30
N GLU A 155 -14.71 7.25 15.28
CA GLU A 155 -13.35 7.30 14.75
C GLU A 155 -12.39 7.95 15.76
N ILE A 156 -12.78 9.06 16.39
CA ILE A 156 -12.00 9.69 17.46
C ILE A 156 -11.77 8.69 18.61
N GLU A 157 -12.80 7.95 19.03
CA GLU A 157 -12.69 6.94 20.09
C GLU A 157 -11.77 5.77 19.70
N LYS A 158 -11.93 5.25 18.47
CA LYS A 158 -11.08 4.19 17.91
C LYS A 158 -9.61 4.62 17.92
N TRP A 159 -9.32 5.76 17.30
CA TRP A 159 -7.95 6.24 17.16
C TRP A 159 -7.35 6.71 18.48
N SER A 160 -8.16 7.22 19.42
CA SER A 160 -7.70 7.52 20.79
C SER A 160 -7.25 6.27 21.54
N ARG A 161 -7.96 5.14 21.39
CA ARG A 161 -7.54 3.86 21.97
C ARG A 161 -6.22 3.36 21.35
N VAL A 162 -6.11 3.43 20.03
CA VAL A 162 -4.87 3.05 19.31
C VAL A 162 -3.69 3.92 19.75
N ALA A 163 -3.86 5.24 19.81
CA ALA A 163 -2.80 6.17 20.21
C ALA A 163 -2.31 5.89 21.64
N LYS A 164 -3.24 5.64 22.58
CA LYS A 164 -2.91 5.27 23.96
C LYS A 164 -2.17 3.93 24.02
N ALA A 165 -2.64 2.92 23.31
CA ALA A 165 -2.00 1.59 23.27
C ALA A 165 -0.59 1.66 22.67
N ALA A 166 -0.37 2.52 21.68
CA ALA A 166 0.92 2.75 21.05
C ALA A 166 1.85 3.70 21.83
N GLY A 167 1.40 4.26 22.97
CA GLY A 167 2.20 5.15 23.80
C GLY A 167 2.43 6.55 23.24
N PHE A 168 1.64 6.98 22.25
CA PHE A 168 1.72 8.35 21.73
C PHE A 168 1.28 9.36 22.80
N LYS A 169 2.08 10.41 22.98
CA LYS A 169 1.74 11.55 23.84
C LYS A 169 1.39 12.75 22.94
N PRO A 170 0.30 13.49 23.23
CA PRO A 170 0.07 14.77 22.57
C PRO A 170 1.27 15.69 22.84
N GLN A 171 1.71 16.39 21.80
CA GLN A 171 2.78 17.38 21.87
C GLN A 171 2.27 18.68 22.49
#